data_AF-A0A1T4JXP5-F1
#
_entry.id   AF-A0A1T4JXP5-F1
#
_cell.length_a   1.000
_cell.length_b   1.000
_cell.length_c   1.000
_cell.angle_alpha   90.00
_cell.angle_beta   90.00
_cell.angle_gamma   90.00
#
_symmetry.space_group_name_H-M   'P 1'
#
loop_
_entity.id
_entity.type
_entity.pdbx_description
1 polymer ?
#
loop_
_entity_poly.entity_id
_entity_poly.type
_entity_poly.pdbx_seq_one_letter_code
_entity_poly.pdbx_strand_id
1 'polypeptide(L)' 'MKGPQYLLLILAGLAACGWGFPAAHRWPSPRNLLPSLVVLLGIIMLMLGALLTFLPRFFQE' A
#
# COMPACT_ATOMS: atom_id res chain seq x y z
N MET A 1 20.04 -1.98 11.10
CA MET A 1 18.91 -1.04 10.88
C MET A 1 18.04 -1.63 9.78
N LYS A 2 16.79 -2.03 10.06
CA LYS A 2 15.88 -2.63 9.05
C LYS A 2 15.13 -1.61 8.19
N GLY A 3 15.31 -0.31 8.46
CA GLY A 3 14.71 0.80 7.71
C GLY A 3 14.71 0.65 6.18
N PRO A 4 15.81 0.25 5.51
CA PRO A 4 15.81 0.12 4.05
C PRO A 4 14.91 -1.00 3.52
N GLN A 5 14.58 -2.03 4.32
CA GLN A 5 13.70 -3.12 3.89
C GLN A 5 12.23 -2.66 3.80
N TYR A 6 11.81 -1.73 4.67
CA TYR A 6 10.44 -1.22 4.68
C TYR A 6 10.16 -0.21 3.55
N LEU A 7 11.20 0.34 2.92
CA LEU A 7 11.07 1.11 1.68
C LEU A 7 10.44 0.28 0.56
N LEU A 8 10.70 -1.03 0.51
CA LEU A 8 10.06 -1.93 -0.47
C LEU A 8 8.54 -2.00 -0.26
N LEU A 9 8.08 -1.93 1.00
CA LEU A 9 6.66 -1.89 1.33
C LEU A 9 6.01 -0.60 0.82
N ILE A 10 6.71 0.53 0.98
CA ILE A 10 6.28 1.83 0.48
C ILE A 10 6.18 1.81 -1.06
N LEU A 11 7.20 1.30 -1.75
CA LEU A 11 7.22 1.21 -3.20
C LEU A 11 6.14 0.26 -3.74
N ALA A 12 5.94 -0.89 -3.10
CA ALA A 12 4.87 -1.81 -3.45
C ALA A 12 3.49 -1.18 -3.26
N GLY A 13 3.28 -0.45 -2.17
CA GLY A 13 2.03 0.27 -1.92
C GLY A 13 1.77 1.38 -2.94
N LEU A 14 2.79 2.15 -3.32
CA LEU A 14 2.73 3.14 -4.39
C LEU A 14 2.36 2.51 -5.74
N ALA A 15 2.97 1.38 -6.11
CA ALA A 15 2.63 0.66 -7.33
C ALA A 15 1.19 0.14 -7.32
N ALA A 16 0.75 -0.42 -6.19
CA ALA A 16 -0.61 -0.91 -6.01
C ALA A 16 -1.65 0.21 -6.11
N CYS A 17 -1.41 1.37 -5.48
CA CYS A 17 -2.26 2.56 -5.62
C CYS A 17 -2.22 3.12 -7.05
N GLY A 18 -1.04 3.24 -7.65
CA GLY A 18 -0.83 3.80 -8.98
C GLY A 18 -1.57 3.03 -10.08
N TRP A 19 -1.65 1.70 -9.97
CA TRP A 19 -2.49 0.88 -10.83
C TRP A 19 -3.95 0.82 -10.36
N GLY A 20 -4.18 0.65 -9.06
CA GLY A 20 -5.50 0.40 -8.47
C GLY A 20 -6.47 1.57 -8.63
N PHE A 21 -6.02 2.82 -8.47
CA PHE A 21 -6.89 4.00 -8.66
C PHE A 21 -7.45 4.10 -10.09
N PRO A 22 -6.63 4.11 -11.16
CA PRO A 22 -7.17 4.15 -12.52
C PRO A 22 -7.92 2.88 -12.87
N ALA A 23 -7.49 1.71 -12.37
CA ALA A 23 -8.20 0.45 -12.59
C ALA A 23 -9.60 0.48 -11.97
N ALA A 24 -9.76 0.97 -10.74
CA ALA A 24 -11.05 1.09 -10.07
C ALA A 24 -12.00 2.03 -10.82
N HIS A 25 -11.48 3.11 -11.38
CA HIS A 25 -12.28 4.06 -12.16
C HIS A 25 -12.67 3.52 -13.54
N ARG A 26 -11.79 2.75 -14.19
CA ARG A 26 -11.98 2.27 -15.57
C ARG A 26 -12.60 0.88 -15.67
N TRP A 27 -12.83 0.19 -14.55
CA TRP A 27 -13.29 -1.20 -14.60
C TRP A 27 -14.72 -1.30 -15.17
N PRO A 28 -15.01 -2.22 -16.10
CA PRO A 28 -16.31 -2.27 -16.79
C PRO A 28 -17.50 -2.59 -15.88
N SER A 29 -17.26 -3.23 -14.74
CA SER A 29 -18.30 -3.66 -13.82
C SER A 29 -18.04 -3.10 -12.42
N PRO A 30 -18.97 -2.32 -11.85
CA PRO A 30 -18.83 -1.77 -10.50
C PRO A 30 -18.91 -2.84 -9.41
N ARG A 31 -19.32 -4.06 -9.76
CA ARG A 31 -19.34 -5.20 -8.83
C ARG A 31 -17.96 -5.83 -8.63
N ASN A 32 -17.00 -5.53 -9.50
CA ASN A 32 -15.65 -6.02 -9.31
C ASN A 32 -14.89 -5.14 -8.31
N LEU A 33 -14.82 -5.63 -7.07
CA LEU A 33 -14.15 -4.97 -5.96
C LEU A 33 -12.62 -5.10 -6.01
N LEU A 34 -12.07 -5.94 -6.90
CA LEU A 34 -10.65 -6.25 -6.96
C LEU A 34 -9.75 -4.99 -7.01
N PRO A 35 -10.02 -3.98 -7.88
CA PRO A 35 -9.16 -2.79 -7.94
C PRO A 35 -9.20 -1.98 -6.65
N SER A 36 -10.39 -1.82 -6.06
CA SER A 36 -10.57 -1.10 -4.79
C SER A 36 -9.86 -1.81 -3.63
N LEU A 37 -9.88 -3.16 -3.61
CA LEU A 37 -9.13 -3.95 -2.63
C LEU A 37 -7.62 -3.79 -2.81
N VAL A 38 -7.14 -3.72 -4.06
CA VAL A 38 -5.71 -3.47 -4.36
C VAL A 38 -5.29 -2.07 -3.89
N VAL A 39 -6.13 -1.04 -4.10
CA VAL A 39 -5.89 0.32 -3.55
C VAL A 39 -5.82 0.28 -2.03
N LEU A 40 -6.79 -0.36 -1.38
CA LEU A 40 -6.83 -0.45 0.08
C LEU A 40 -5.57 -1.13 0.63
N LEU A 41 -5.16 -2.25 0.02
CA LEU A 41 -3.91 -2.93 0.37
C LEU A 41 -2.70 -2.02 0.18
N GLY A 42 -2.66 -1.27 -0.93
CA GLY A 42 -1.59 -0.32 -1.22
C GLY A 42 -1.48 0.79 -0.16
N ILE A 43 -2.60 1.33 0.29
CA ILE A 43 -2.66 2.33 1.37
C ILE A 43 -2.13 1.72 2.68
N ILE A 44 -2.55 0.50 3.04
CA ILE A 44 -2.08 -0.18 4.25
C ILE A 44 -0.56 -0.39 4.18
N MET A 45 -0.03 -0.85 3.04
CA MET A 45 1.41 -1.02 2.83
C MET A 45 2.18 0.31 2.94
N LEU A 46 1.63 1.41 2.41
CA LEU A 46 2.24 2.73 2.55
C LEU A 46 2.30 3.18 4.01
N MET A 47 1.19 3.04 4.75
CA MET A 47 1.14 3.42 6.16
C MET A 47 2.09 2.58 7.00
N LEU A 48 2.07 1.25 6.85
CA LEU A 48 2.97 0.35 7.59
C LEU A 48 4.43 0.57 7.21
N GLY A 49 4.72 0.73 5.92
CA GLY A 49 6.07 0.99 5.43
C GLY A 49 6.63 2.29 5.97
N ALA A 50 5.86 3.37 5.92
CA ALA A 50 6.26 4.66 6.49
C ALA A 50 6.45 4.55 8.00
N LEU A 51 5.48 3.98 8.72
CA LEU A 51 5.51 3.83 10.18
C LEU A 51 6.75 3.03 10.64
N LEU A 52 7.04 1.90 10.01
CA LEU A 52 8.19 1.05 10.34
C LEU A 52 9.53 1.65 9.89
N THR A 53 9.54 2.49 8.87
CA THR A 53 10.74 3.19 8.41
C THR A 53 11.12 4.31 9.38
N PHE A 54 10.16 5.14 9.80
CA PHE A 54 10.40 6.29 10.67
C PHE A 54 10.34 5.97 12.16
N LEU A 55 9.51 5.00 12.58
CA LEU A 55 9.35 4.53 13.96
C LEU A 55 9.53 3.00 14.01
N PRO A 56 10.77 2.49 13.90
CA PRO A 56 11.05 1.05 13.76
C PRO A 56 10.69 0.18 14.99
N ARG A 57 10.34 0.79 16.13
CA ARG A 57 9.93 0.10 17.37
C ARG A 57 8.46 0.30 17.72
N PHE A 58 7.66 0.90 16.83
CA PHE A 58 6.27 1.26 17.12
C PHE A 58 5.40 0.09 17.63
N PHE A 59 5.65 -1.14 17.17
CA PHE A 59 4.92 -2.34 17.59
C PHE A 59 5.64 -3.16 18.67
N GLN A 60 6.74 -2.66 19.22
CA GLN A 60 7.59 -3.36 20.20
C GLN A 60 7.52 -2.73 21.60
N GLU A 61 6.68 -1.70 21.78
CA GLU A 61 6.28 -1.11 23.06
C GLU A 61 4.89 -1.62 23.46
#